data_AF-A0A2E5LPP5-F1
#
_entry.id   AF-A0A2E5LPP5-F1
#
_cell.length_a   1.000
_cell.length_b   1.000
_cell.length_c   1.000
_cell.angle_alpha   90.00
_cell.angle_beta   90.00
_cell.angle_gamma   90.00
#
_symmetry.space_group_name_H-M   'P 1'
#
loop_
_entity.id
_entity.type
_entity.pdbx_description
1 polymer ?
#
loop_
_entity_poly.entity_id
_entity_poly.type
_entity_poly.pdbx_seq_one_letter_code
_entity_poly.pdbx_strand_id
1 'polypeptide(L)'
;MNGKPPIVIDGDGHVVEVNPTYDTIEEEYYHRRPLYTQRSAGDIVRLVDGKIYGSDPESGFVGPNGNSGPPIGKAYHYRRAGTYNPWARLPDMDADQIDVAVIYPTDELPLCVTDDVKFALARARAYNNWLHDYCSANPGRLKGIGIIALQDVETAIEEMRRSVVDLGMVGVQIGCTVGQDTLLSDIRLDPFWRAAEELDVPVAVHGPALPNFFRQYMDVNRPDHILEASHMAHAFAQMLACSNVITSGVLERFSKLRIAFLEAGSGWVPYWMHRMDEYNEVA
;
A
#
# COMPACT_ATOMS: atom_id res chain seq x y z
N MET A 1 -19.51 -22.80 -27.98
CA MET A 1 -18.55 -22.17 -27.06
C MET A 1 -18.16 -20.84 -27.67
N ASN A 2 -18.62 -19.72 -27.10
CA ASN A 2 -18.36 -18.39 -27.67
C ASN A 2 -16.89 -18.05 -27.44
N GLY A 3 -16.07 -18.12 -28.49
CA GLY A 3 -14.61 -17.96 -28.48
C GLY A 3 -14.12 -16.55 -28.21
N LYS A 4 -14.56 -15.93 -27.12
CA LYS A 4 -13.89 -14.74 -26.58
C LYS A 4 -12.61 -15.21 -25.84
N PRO A 5 -11.47 -14.53 -26.04
CA PRO A 5 -10.28 -14.80 -25.24
C PRO A 5 -10.58 -14.61 -23.74
N PRO A 6 -9.85 -15.32 -22.86
CA PRO A 6 -10.00 -15.14 -21.42
C PRO A 6 -9.66 -13.70 -21.02
N ILE A 7 -10.39 -13.17 -20.05
CA ILE A 7 -10.12 -11.85 -19.48
C ILE A 7 -8.81 -11.91 -18.69
N VAL A 8 -7.91 -10.96 -18.94
CA VAL A 8 -6.66 -10.77 -18.18
C VAL A 8 -6.88 -9.67 -17.15
N ILE A 9 -6.75 -10.04 -15.88
CA ILE A 9 -6.85 -9.12 -14.75
C ILE A 9 -5.47 -8.94 -14.15
N ASP A 10 -4.98 -7.70 -14.17
CA ASP A 10 -3.86 -7.28 -13.35
C ASP A 10 -4.35 -7.09 -11.91
N GLY A 11 -3.90 -7.99 -11.03
CA GLY A 11 -4.28 -8.01 -9.63
C GLY A 11 -3.46 -7.10 -8.74
N ASP A 12 -2.44 -6.40 -9.27
CA ASP A 12 -1.47 -5.64 -8.48
C ASP A 12 -0.92 -4.42 -9.24
N GLY A 13 -1.82 -3.64 -9.84
CA GLY A 13 -1.45 -2.43 -10.57
C GLY A 13 -1.22 -1.26 -9.60
N HIS A 14 -0.15 -0.47 -9.78
CA HIS A 14 0.15 0.65 -8.86
C HIS A 14 -0.05 2.04 -9.45
N VAL A 15 -0.67 2.94 -8.69
CA VAL A 15 -0.56 4.37 -8.95
C VAL A 15 0.59 5.01 -8.18
N VAL A 16 1.20 6.03 -8.77
CA VAL A 16 2.01 7.02 -8.03
C VAL A 16 1.09 8.14 -7.62
N GLU A 17 1.02 8.37 -6.33
CA GLU A 17 0.31 9.49 -5.76
C GLU A 17 0.96 10.80 -6.23
N VAL A 18 0.14 11.81 -6.44
CA VAL A 18 0.56 13.13 -6.92
C VAL A 18 0.01 14.19 -5.97
N ASN A 19 0.43 15.46 -6.11
CA ASN A 19 -0.09 16.52 -5.25
C ASN A 19 -1.63 16.56 -5.18
N PRO A 20 -2.37 16.40 -6.30
CA PRO A 20 -3.83 16.31 -6.27
C PRO A 20 -4.42 15.20 -5.40
N THR A 21 -3.66 14.14 -5.09
CA THR A 21 -4.11 13.05 -4.21
C THR A 21 -4.51 13.56 -2.83
N TYR A 22 -3.90 14.66 -2.37
CA TYR A 22 -4.09 15.18 -1.02
C TYR A 22 -4.78 16.55 -0.99
N ASP A 23 -5.35 17.01 -2.11
CA ASP A 23 -6.03 18.30 -2.18
C ASP A 23 -7.30 18.35 -1.32
N THR A 24 -7.93 17.18 -1.08
CA THR A 24 -9.13 17.05 -0.24
C THR A 24 -8.84 16.60 1.19
N ILE A 25 -7.58 16.60 1.62
CA ILE A 25 -7.25 16.26 3.02
C ILE A 25 -7.85 17.31 3.96
N GLU A 26 -8.24 16.88 5.15
CA GLU A 26 -8.84 17.73 6.17
C GLU A 26 -7.94 18.95 6.48
N GLU A 27 -8.56 20.12 6.68
CA GLU A 27 -7.87 21.42 6.81
C GLU A 27 -6.79 21.41 7.90
N GLU A 28 -7.05 20.73 9.01
CA GLU A 28 -6.10 20.59 10.14
C GLU A 28 -4.80 19.86 9.76
N TYR A 29 -4.83 19.01 8.71
CA TYR A 29 -3.69 18.25 8.22
C TYR A 29 -3.12 18.78 6.91
N TYR A 30 -3.73 19.81 6.31
CA TYR A 30 -3.34 20.31 4.99
C TYR A 30 -1.86 20.70 4.92
N HIS A 31 -1.31 21.33 5.95
CA HIS A 31 0.11 21.73 5.99
C HIS A 31 1.09 20.56 6.22
N ARG A 32 0.59 19.41 6.68
CA ARG A 32 1.38 18.19 6.94
C ARG A 32 1.27 17.18 5.80
N ARG A 33 0.33 17.37 4.87
CA ARG A 33 0.02 16.43 3.79
C ARG A 33 1.23 16.08 2.93
N PRO A 34 1.23 14.90 2.29
CA PRO A 34 2.27 14.57 1.34
C PRO A 34 2.35 15.56 0.18
N LEU A 35 3.57 15.99 -0.17
CA LEU A 35 3.84 16.92 -1.26
C LEU A 35 5.03 16.44 -2.09
N TYR A 36 4.86 16.41 -3.40
CA TYR A 36 5.89 16.16 -4.38
C TYR A 36 6.38 17.51 -4.89
N THR A 37 7.65 17.80 -4.63
CA THR A 37 8.28 19.06 -5.02
C THR A 37 9.69 18.85 -5.52
N GLN A 38 10.16 19.77 -6.36
CA GLN A 38 11.50 19.73 -6.91
C GLN A 38 12.50 20.35 -5.93
N ARG A 39 13.58 19.63 -5.59
CA ARG A 39 14.72 20.19 -4.86
C ARG A 39 15.58 21.06 -5.78
N SER A 40 16.42 21.91 -5.21
CA SER A 40 17.35 22.78 -5.95
C SER A 40 18.27 22.01 -6.92
N ALA A 41 18.61 20.76 -6.60
CA ALA A 41 19.38 19.86 -7.45
C ALA A 41 18.59 19.27 -8.64
N GLY A 42 17.30 19.58 -8.77
CA GLY A 42 16.46 19.20 -9.91
C GLY A 42 15.66 17.91 -9.73
N ASP A 43 15.88 17.14 -8.67
CA ASP A 43 15.11 15.92 -8.40
C ASP A 43 13.78 16.22 -7.72
N ILE A 44 12.78 15.35 -7.89
CA ILE A 44 11.58 15.40 -7.08
C ILE A 44 11.78 14.62 -5.78
N VAL A 45 11.33 15.23 -4.69
CA VAL A 45 11.28 14.63 -3.36
C VAL A 45 9.84 14.60 -2.85
N ARG A 46 9.54 13.63 -1.99
CA ARG A 46 8.27 13.54 -1.27
C ARG A 46 8.45 14.15 0.12
N LEU A 47 7.66 15.15 0.46
CA LEU A 47 7.59 15.73 1.80
C LEU A 47 6.37 15.16 2.50
N VAL A 48 6.50 14.72 3.75
CA VAL A 48 5.37 14.33 4.59
C VAL A 48 5.62 14.82 6.00
N ASP A 49 4.67 15.55 6.58
CA ASP A 49 4.80 16.11 7.94
C ASP A 49 6.11 16.90 8.15
N GLY A 50 6.49 17.70 7.16
CA GLY A 50 7.73 18.47 7.15
C GLY A 50 9.02 17.65 6.98
N LYS A 51 8.95 16.33 6.84
CA LYS A 51 10.10 15.43 6.62
C LYS A 51 10.25 15.08 5.14
N ILE A 52 11.50 15.00 4.68
CA ILE A 52 11.84 14.62 3.30
C ILE A 52 12.02 13.11 3.22
N TYR A 53 11.38 12.49 2.23
CA TYR A 53 11.51 11.09 1.86
C TYR A 53 12.05 10.98 0.43
N GLY A 54 13.10 10.18 0.24
CA GLY A 54 13.80 10.02 -1.04
C GLY A 54 15.24 9.54 -0.86
N SER A 55 15.96 9.31 -1.96
CA SER A 55 17.29 8.67 -2.00
C SER A 55 18.44 9.49 -1.40
N ASP A 56 18.17 10.58 -0.67
CA ASP A 56 19.17 11.30 0.15
C ASP A 56 18.52 12.30 1.14
N PRO A 57 18.11 11.86 2.35
CA PRO A 57 17.43 12.71 3.34
C PRO A 57 18.35 13.74 4.04
N GLU A 58 19.67 13.72 3.83
CA GLU A 58 20.62 14.70 4.41
C GLU A 58 20.80 15.96 3.56
N SER A 59 20.23 16.02 2.35
CA SER A 59 20.31 17.20 1.48
C SER A 59 19.25 18.25 1.86
N GLY A 60 19.55 19.01 2.90
CA GLY A 60 18.68 20.04 3.47
C GLY A 60 18.23 21.16 2.51
N PHE A 61 17.28 21.97 3.01
CA PHE A 61 16.92 23.27 2.44
C PHE A 61 18.17 24.06 2.03
N VAL A 62 18.28 24.43 0.75
CA VAL A 62 19.31 25.39 0.30
C VAL A 62 18.79 26.80 0.55
N GLY A 63 19.25 27.39 1.67
CA GLY A 63 19.41 28.84 1.79
C GLY A 63 20.59 29.36 0.93
N PRO A 64 20.75 30.68 0.81
CA PRO A 64 20.88 31.41 -0.45
C PRO A 64 22.32 31.55 -1.01
N ASN A 65 23.13 30.49 -1.04
CA ASN A 65 24.47 30.56 -1.65
C ASN A 65 24.67 29.44 -2.68
N GLY A 66 24.32 29.77 -3.93
CA GLY A 66 24.49 28.91 -5.09
C GLY A 66 25.95 28.66 -5.41
N ASN A 67 26.36 27.38 -5.35
CA ASN A 67 27.60 26.94 -5.98
C ASN A 67 27.57 25.46 -6.38
N SER A 68 26.47 25.07 -7.03
CA SER A 68 26.45 23.83 -7.81
C SER A 68 25.99 24.19 -9.21
N GLY A 69 26.75 23.75 -10.21
CA GLY A 69 26.42 23.95 -11.62
C GLY A 69 25.04 23.34 -11.96
N PRO A 70 24.43 23.76 -13.09
CA PRO A 70 23.14 23.21 -13.50
C PRO A 70 23.23 21.67 -13.65
N PRO A 71 22.18 20.92 -13.26
CA PRO A 71 22.17 19.47 -13.38
C PRO A 71 22.39 19.03 -14.83
N ILE A 72 23.27 18.06 -15.04
CA ILE A 72 23.38 17.33 -16.31
C ILE A 72 22.41 16.15 -16.22
N GLY A 73 21.16 16.34 -16.63
CA GLY A 73 20.14 15.28 -16.63
C GLY A 73 18.71 15.79 -16.57
N LYS A 74 17.75 15.02 -17.10
CA LYS A 74 16.31 15.32 -16.97
C LYS A 74 15.86 14.96 -15.55
N ALA A 75 15.07 15.82 -14.93
CA ALA A 75 14.40 15.54 -13.66
C ALA A 75 13.57 14.25 -13.79
N TYR A 76 13.98 13.19 -13.10
CA TYR A 76 13.19 11.96 -13.02
C TYR A 76 12.17 12.15 -11.90
N HIS A 77 10.99 12.73 -12.20
CA HIS A 77 9.80 12.19 -11.55
C HIS A 77 9.72 10.78 -12.11
N TYR A 78 10.02 9.79 -11.28
CA TYR A 78 9.83 8.41 -11.68
C TYR A 78 8.42 8.31 -12.26
N ARG A 79 8.38 7.74 -13.45
CA ARG A 79 7.24 7.08 -14.10
C ARG A 79 6.59 7.80 -15.29
N ARG A 80 6.27 6.95 -16.27
CA ARG A 80 5.48 7.27 -17.46
C ARG A 80 4.13 7.83 -17.00
N ALA A 81 3.53 8.71 -17.81
CA ALA A 81 2.25 9.33 -17.46
C ALA A 81 1.17 8.32 -17.03
N GLY A 82 1.17 7.10 -17.60
CA GLY A 82 0.22 6.04 -17.25
C GLY A 82 0.25 5.57 -15.80
N THR A 83 1.27 5.92 -15.01
CA THR A 83 1.32 5.51 -13.60
C THR A 83 0.57 6.43 -12.66
N TYR A 84 0.18 7.64 -13.07
CA TYR A 84 -0.60 8.57 -12.24
C TYR A 84 -1.75 9.23 -13.01
N ASN A 85 -1.77 9.13 -14.34
CA ASN A 85 -2.85 9.63 -15.19
C ASN A 85 -3.63 8.44 -15.78
N PRO A 86 -4.93 8.29 -15.47
CA PRO A 86 -5.71 7.13 -15.90
C PRO A 86 -5.88 7.08 -17.43
N TRP A 87 -5.95 8.24 -18.09
CA TRP A 87 -6.07 8.31 -19.55
C TRP A 87 -4.81 7.87 -20.27
N ALA A 88 -3.65 8.07 -19.65
CA ALA A 88 -2.38 7.56 -20.16
C ALA A 88 -2.18 6.08 -19.83
N ARG A 89 -2.81 5.57 -18.76
CA ARG A 89 -2.74 4.15 -18.37
C ARG A 89 -3.48 3.24 -19.35
N LEU A 90 -4.66 3.64 -19.81
CA LEU A 90 -5.51 2.79 -20.64
C LEU A 90 -4.80 2.30 -21.92
N PRO A 91 -4.05 3.14 -22.67
CA PRO A 91 -3.22 2.68 -23.77
C PRO A 91 -2.07 1.75 -23.35
N ASP A 92 -1.45 1.97 -22.18
CA ASP A 92 -0.43 1.06 -21.65
C ASP A 92 -1.04 -0.33 -21.36
N MET A 93 -2.24 -0.37 -20.76
CA MET A 93 -3.00 -1.61 -20.54
C MET A 93 -3.36 -2.30 -21.87
N ASP A 94 -3.73 -1.54 -22.91
CA ASP A 94 -4.02 -2.11 -24.24
C ASP A 94 -2.76 -2.74 -24.86
N ALA A 95 -1.60 -2.09 -24.70
CA ALA A 95 -0.32 -2.60 -25.18
C ALA A 95 0.11 -3.89 -24.46
N ASP A 96 -0.14 -3.96 -23.16
CA ASP A 96 0.19 -5.13 -22.31
C ASP A 96 -0.92 -6.20 -22.30
N GLN A 97 -2.01 -6.00 -23.05
CA GLN A 97 -3.16 -6.91 -23.14
C GLN A 97 -3.86 -7.15 -21.78
N ILE A 98 -3.94 -6.11 -20.95
CA ILE A 98 -4.63 -6.12 -19.66
C ILE A 98 -6.05 -5.58 -19.84
N ASP A 99 -7.06 -6.41 -19.58
CA ASP A 99 -8.46 -6.00 -19.69
C ASP A 99 -8.90 -5.15 -18.50
N VAL A 100 -8.51 -5.57 -17.29
CA VAL A 100 -8.87 -4.93 -16.01
C VAL A 100 -7.64 -4.83 -15.12
N ALA A 101 -7.46 -3.70 -14.45
CA ALA A 101 -6.41 -3.52 -13.44
C ALA A 101 -7.03 -3.13 -12.08
N VAL A 102 -6.62 -3.84 -11.05
CA VAL A 102 -6.86 -3.50 -9.64
C VAL A 102 -5.74 -2.59 -9.18
N ILE A 103 -6.10 -1.40 -8.67
CA ILE A 103 -5.18 -0.28 -8.47
C ILE A 103 -4.90 -0.06 -6.99
N TYR A 104 -3.62 -0.20 -6.63
CA TYR A 104 -3.03 -0.03 -5.31
C TYR A 104 -2.18 1.26 -5.22
N PRO A 105 -1.99 1.83 -4.01
CA PRO A 105 -1.08 2.94 -3.76
C PRO A 105 0.39 2.56 -4.02
N THR A 106 1.29 3.53 -4.09
CA THR A 106 2.73 3.29 -3.96
C THR A 106 3.24 3.91 -2.66
N ASP A 107 3.15 5.23 -2.55
CA ASP A 107 3.76 5.99 -1.46
C ASP A 107 2.95 5.92 -0.17
N GLU A 108 1.68 5.48 -0.28
CA GLU A 108 0.80 5.16 0.83
C GLU A 108 0.84 3.68 1.26
N LEU A 109 1.63 2.80 0.59
CA LEU A 109 1.87 1.43 1.06
C LEU A 109 2.25 1.34 2.56
N PRO A 110 3.13 2.21 3.12
CA PRO A 110 3.49 2.19 4.54
C PRO A 110 2.51 2.96 5.45
N LEU A 111 1.24 3.18 5.06
CA LEU A 111 0.28 3.92 5.88
C LEU A 111 0.14 3.34 7.31
N CYS A 112 0.20 2.01 7.43
CA CYS A 112 0.01 1.28 8.69
C CYS A 112 1.05 1.59 9.79
N VAL A 113 2.20 2.16 9.43
CA VAL A 113 3.27 2.54 10.39
C VAL A 113 3.29 4.04 10.70
N THR A 114 2.27 4.80 10.26
CA THR A 114 2.13 6.22 10.62
C THR A 114 1.75 6.33 12.10
N ASP A 115 2.57 7.06 12.88
CA ASP A 115 2.39 7.19 14.34
C ASP A 115 1.15 8.02 14.72
N ASP A 116 0.91 9.12 14.01
CA ASP A 116 -0.28 9.95 14.20
C ASP A 116 -1.47 9.31 13.49
N VAL A 117 -2.28 8.61 14.27
CA VAL A 117 -3.45 7.86 13.81
C VAL A 117 -4.45 8.74 13.07
N LYS A 118 -4.71 9.95 13.56
CA LYS A 118 -5.69 10.84 12.91
C LYS A 118 -5.15 11.36 11.58
N PHE A 119 -3.85 11.65 11.50
CA PHE A 119 -3.21 12.01 10.24
C PHE A 119 -3.18 10.85 9.24
N ALA A 120 -3.01 9.61 9.70
CA ALA A 120 -3.12 8.41 8.87
C ALA A 120 -4.54 8.27 8.29
N LEU A 121 -5.57 8.44 9.11
CA LEU A 121 -6.97 8.41 8.69
C LEU A 121 -7.29 9.50 7.66
N ALA A 122 -6.78 10.71 7.86
CA ALA A 122 -6.92 11.83 6.92
C ALA A 122 -6.28 11.54 5.55
N ARG A 123 -5.05 10.99 5.54
CA ARG A 123 -4.38 10.54 4.32
C ARG A 123 -5.15 9.43 3.61
N ALA A 124 -5.67 8.45 4.37
CA ALA A 124 -6.50 7.39 3.81
C ALA A 124 -7.72 7.93 3.09
N ARG A 125 -8.47 8.83 3.75
CA ARG A 125 -9.66 9.46 3.16
C ARG A 125 -9.34 10.24 1.88
N ALA A 126 -8.29 11.06 1.91
CA ALA A 126 -7.87 11.84 0.75
C ALA A 126 -7.47 10.94 -0.43
N TYR A 127 -6.64 9.91 -0.17
CA TYR A 127 -6.26 8.93 -1.18
C TYR A 127 -7.47 8.20 -1.76
N ASN A 128 -8.38 7.72 -0.92
CA ASN A 128 -9.56 6.96 -1.36
C ASN A 128 -10.47 7.82 -2.25
N ASN A 129 -10.66 9.10 -1.91
CA ASN A 129 -11.40 10.04 -2.76
C ASN A 129 -10.72 10.24 -4.11
N TRP A 130 -9.40 10.51 -4.10
CA TRP A 130 -8.65 10.70 -5.34
C TRP A 130 -8.61 9.45 -6.21
N LEU A 131 -8.48 8.26 -5.62
CA LEU A 131 -8.45 7.00 -6.35
C LEU A 131 -9.83 6.70 -6.97
N HIS A 132 -10.91 7.04 -6.27
CA HIS A 132 -12.27 6.96 -6.84
C HIS A 132 -12.36 7.79 -8.13
N ASP A 133 -11.91 9.05 -8.08
CA ASP A 133 -11.89 9.94 -9.25
C ASP A 133 -10.97 9.40 -10.35
N TYR A 134 -9.81 8.85 -9.99
CA TYR A 134 -8.88 8.21 -10.93
C TYR A 134 -9.55 7.05 -11.67
N CYS A 135 -10.24 6.16 -10.96
CA CYS A 135 -10.91 5.00 -11.54
C CYS A 135 -12.16 5.38 -12.35
N SER A 136 -12.79 6.53 -12.06
CA SER A 136 -13.96 7.04 -12.79
C SER A 136 -13.71 7.28 -14.28
N ALA A 137 -12.44 7.44 -14.69
CA ALA A 137 -12.06 7.57 -16.09
C ALA A 137 -12.48 6.35 -16.94
N ASN A 138 -12.44 5.14 -16.35
CA ASN A 138 -12.99 3.93 -16.96
C ASN A 138 -13.30 2.88 -15.87
N PRO A 139 -14.47 2.96 -15.21
CA PRO A 139 -14.81 2.07 -14.08
C PRO A 139 -15.01 0.61 -14.49
N GLY A 140 -15.09 0.32 -15.81
CA GLY A 140 -15.12 -1.04 -16.32
C GLY A 140 -13.74 -1.71 -16.31
N ARG A 141 -12.67 -0.93 -16.46
CA ARG A 141 -11.28 -1.43 -16.57
C ARG A 141 -10.39 -1.06 -15.39
N LEU A 142 -10.67 0.03 -14.70
CA LEU A 142 -9.90 0.50 -13.54
C LEU A 142 -10.71 0.24 -12.27
N LYS A 143 -10.17 -0.59 -11.38
CA LYS A 143 -10.80 -0.94 -10.10
C LYS A 143 -9.92 -0.48 -8.96
N GLY A 144 -10.42 0.36 -8.06
CA GLY A 144 -9.64 0.87 -6.94
C GLY A 144 -9.68 -0.05 -5.72
N ILE A 145 -8.61 -0.02 -4.93
CA ILE A 145 -8.54 -0.59 -3.59
C ILE A 145 -8.46 0.54 -2.57
N GLY A 146 -9.37 0.54 -1.59
CA GLY A 146 -9.36 1.54 -0.53
C GLY A 146 -8.27 1.24 0.48
N ILE A 147 -7.45 2.23 0.86
CA ILE A 147 -6.46 2.06 1.94
C ILE A 147 -7.10 2.32 3.29
N ILE A 148 -6.74 1.52 4.30
CA ILE A 148 -7.34 1.57 5.64
C ILE A 148 -6.25 1.76 6.70
N ALA A 149 -6.39 2.80 7.50
CA ALA A 149 -5.54 3.04 8.67
C ALA A 149 -6.07 2.26 9.88
N LEU A 150 -5.60 1.01 10.04
CA LEU A 150 -6.11 0.06 11.04
C LEU A 150 -5.71 0.38 12.50
N GLN A 151 -4.93 1.45 12.72
CA GLN A 151 -4.52 1.91 14.05
C GLN A 151 -5.71 2.35 14.94
N ASP A 152 -6.82 2.76 14.33
CA ASP A 152 -8.12 3.00 14.99
C ASP A 152 -9.17 2.09 14.34
N VAL A 153 -9.54 1.00 15.02
CA VAL A 153 -10.38 -0.06 14.46
C VAL A 153 -11.79 0.44 14.12
N GLU A 154 -12.39 1.29 14.96
CA GLU A 154 -13.74 1.77 14.73
C GLU A 154 -13.79 2.67 13.50
N THR A 155 -12.88 3.64 13.41
CA THR A 155 -12.81 4.55 12.26
C THR A 155 -12.36 3.83 10.99
N ALA A 156 -11.49 2.82 11.11
CA ALA A 156 -11.09 1.95 9.99
C ALA A 156 -12.28 1.20 9.40
N ILE A 157 -13.19 0.70 10.23
CA ILE A 157 -14.42 0.02 9.77
C ILE A 157 -15.34 1.00 9.04
N GLU A 158 -15.49 2.22 9.54
CA GLU A 158 -16.27 3.27 8.87
C GLU A 158 -15.69 3.59 7.49
N GLU A 159 -14.37 3.78 7.41
CA GLU A 159 -13.70 4.08 6.15
C GLU A 159 -13.73 2.90 5.16
N MET A 160 -13.66 1.66 5.65
CA MET A 160 -13.85 0.46 4.83
C MET A 160 -15.25 0.44 4.21
N ARG A 161 -16.29 0.66 5.02
CA ARG A 161 -17.67 0.71 4.52
C ARG A 161 -17.84 1.82 3.50
N ARG A 162 -17.34 3.03 3.78
CA ARG A 162 -17.38 4.16 2.83
C ARG A 162 -16.66 3.83 1.53
N SER A 163 -15.45 3.27 1.61
CA SER A 163 -14.65 2.91 0.43
C SER A 163 -15.38 1.92 -0.49
N VAL A 164 -15.99 0.89 0.09
CA VAL A 164 -16.66 -0.15 -0.71
C VAL A 164 -18.03 0.31 -1.19
N VAL A 165 -18.86 0.85 -0.30
CA VAL A 165 -20.28 1.16 -0.57
C VAL A 165 -20.42 2.47 -1.34
N ASP A 166 -19.72 3.52 -0.92
CA ASP A 166 -19.90 4.86 -1.48
C ASP A 166 -18.95 5.13 -2.65
N LEU A 167 -17.69 4.65 -2.55
CA LEU A 167 -16.66 4.87 -3.56
C LEU A 167 -16.51 3.73 -4.58
N GLY A 168 -17.15 2.57 -4.34
CA GLY A 168 -17.12 1.43 -5.25
C GLY A 168 -15.76 0.72 -5.34
N MET A 169 -14.93 0.81 -4.30
CA MET A 169 -13.67 0.06 -4.21
C MET A 169 -13.96 -1.45 -4.17
N VAL A 170 -13.17 -2.24 -4.88
CA VAL A 170 -13.39 -3.70 -5.02
C VAL A 170 -12.77 -4.52 -3.88
N GLY A 171 -12.09 -3.85 -2.97
CA GLY A 171 -11.31 -4.42 -1.89
C GLY A 171 -10.74 -3.31 -1.01
N VAL A 172 -10.13 -3.71 0.10
CA VAL A 172 -9.37 -2.80 0.96
C VAL A 172 -7.95 -3.29 1.19
N GLN A 173 -7.01 -2.37 1.36
CA GLN A 173 -5.63 -2.65 1.71
C GLN A 173 -5.35 -2.33 3.18
N ILE A 174 -4.63 -3.25 3.83
CA ILE A 174 -3.97 -3.03 5.11
C ILE A 174 -2.48 -3.42 5.01
N GLY A 175 -1.68 -3.01 5.99
CA GLY A 175 -0.28 -3.44 6.09
C GLY A 175 -0.11 -4.83 6.73
N CYS A 176 1.12 -5.33 6.73
CA CYS A 176 1.47 -6.61 7.37
C CYS A 176 1.35 -6.58 8.91
N THR A 177 1.31 -5.39 9.50
CA THR A 177 1.12 -5.13 10.94
C THR A 177 0.26 -3.88 11.13
N VAL A 178 -0.28 -3.71 12.34
CA VAL A 178 -0.86 -2.44 12.80
C VAL A 178 0.16 -1.70 13.65
N GLY A 179 0.55 -0.50 13.23
CA GLY A 179 1.70 0.18 13.79
C GLY A 179 2.97 -0.66 13.57
N GLN A 180 3.89 -0.57 14.52
CA GLN A 180 5.19 -1.26 14.41
C GLN A 180 5.12 -2.76 14.72
N ASP A 181 4.23 -3.18 15.63
CA ASP A 181 4.36 -4.49 16.29
C ASP A 181 3.04 -5.26 16.51
N THR A 182 1.87 -4.66 16.25
CA THR A 182 0.61 -5.40 16.45
C THR A 182 0.37 -6.32 15.26
N LEU A 183 0.32 -7.63 15.54
CA LEU A 183 0.08 -8.66 14.54
C LEU A 183 -1.39 -8.68 14.08
N LEU A 184 -1.62 -9.14 12.86
CA LEU A 184 -2.97 -9.22 12.27
C LEU A 184 -3.91 -10.20 12.98
N SER A 185 -3.35 -11.12 13.78
CA SER A 185 -4.09 -12.05 14.63
C SER A 185 -4.64 -11.46 15.93
N ASP A 186 -4.29 -10.22 16.27
CA ASP A 186 -4.69 -9.63 17.54
C ASP A 186 -6.23 -9.60 17.66
N ILE A 187 -6.77 -10.12 18.76
CA ILE A 187 -8.22 -10.22 18.98
C ILE A 187 -8.94 -8.87 18.92
N ARG A 188 -8.22 -7.77 19.16
CA ARG A 188 -8.76 -6.41 19.03
C ARG A 188 -9.11 -6.05 17.58
N LEU A 189 -8.61 -6.81 16.60
CA LEU A 189 -8.91 -6.66 15.17
C LEU A 189 -10.11 -7.51 14.72
N ASP A 190 -10.65 -8.40 15.56
CA ASP A 190 -11.84 -9.20 15.23
C ASP A 190 -13.05 -8.36 14.76
N PRO A 191 -13.33 -7.15 15.31
CA PRO A 191 -14.37 -6.29 14.77
C PRO A 191 -14.14 -5.87 13.31
N PHE A 192 -12.88 -5.64 12.92
CA PHE A 192 -12.52 -5.31 11.55
C PHE A 192 -12.72 -6.51 10.62
N TRP A 193 -12.23 -7.68 11.02
CA TRP A 193 -12.40 -8.92 10.24
C TRP A 193 -13.88 -9.29 10.06
N ARG A 194 -14.68 -9.16 11.12
CA ARG A 194 -16.13 -9.33 11.07
C ARG A 194 -16.77 -8.38 10.07
N ALA A 195 -16.43 -7.10 10.14
CA ALA A 195 -17.01 -6.10 9.25
C ALA A 195 -16.61 -6.35 7.78
N ALA A 196 -15.38 -6.80 7.51
CA ALA A 196 -14.94 -7.17 6.17
C ALA A 196 -15.70 -8.40 5.63
N GLU A 197 -15.91 -9.41 6.47
CA GLU A 197 -16.70 -10.60 6.14
C GLU A 197 -18.19 -10.25 5.89
N GLU A 198 -18.81 -9.44 6.75
CA GLU A 198 -20.20 -9.00 6.62
C GLU A 198 -20.44 -8.17 5.35
N LEU A 199 -19.44 -7.38 4.95
CA LEU A 199 -19.46 -6.58 3.73
C LEU A 199 -19.11 -7.39 2.47
N ASP A 200 -18.67 -8.65 2.62
CA ASP A 200 -18.15 -9.51 1.56
C ASP A 200 -17.07 -8.82 0.71
N VAL A 201 -16.14 -8.13 1.39
CA VAL A 201 -15.02 -7.42 0.75
C VAL A 201 -13.71 -8.17 0.99
N PRO A 202 -12.88 -8.39 -0.05
CA PRO A 202 -11.55 -8.96 0.16
C PRO A 202 -10.62 -7.94 0.82
N VAL A 203 -9.76 -8.44 1.71
CA VAL A 203 -8.70 -7.66 2.36
C VAL A 203 -7.36 -8.03 1.73
N ALA A 204 -6.69 -7.05 1.11
CA ALA A 204 -5.35 -7.19 0.60
C ALA A 204 -4.34 -6.76 1.69
N VAL A 205 -3.52 -7.67 2.15
CA VAL A 205 -2.32 -7.34 2.91
C VAL A 205 -1.28 -6.91 1.88
N HIS A 206 -0.97 -5.63 1.87
CA HIS A 206 -0.02 -5.04 0.93
C HIS A 206 0.67 -3.84 1.57
N GLY A 207 1.99 -3.93 1.70
CA GLY A 207 2.82 -2.82 2.15
C GLY A 207 3.93 -3.26 3.10
N PRO A 208 5.02 -2.49 3.15
CA PRO A 208 6.17 -2.84 3.94
C PRO A 208 5.88 -2.58 5.42
N ALA A 209 5.78 -3.66 6.19
CA ALA A 209 5.88 -3.57 7.64
C ALA A 209 6.55 -4.83 8.15
N LEU A 210 7.88 -4.86 8.03
CA LEU A 210 8.68 -5.78 8.82
C LEU A 210 8.43 -5.45 10.30
N PRO A 211 8.03 -6.44 11.12
CA PRO A 211 8.01 -6.28 12.56
C PRO A 211 9.36 -5.76 13.06
N ASN A 212 9.37 -4.98 14.15
CA ASN A 212 10.58 -4.32 14.64
C ASN A 212 11.77 -5.28 14.84
N PHE A 213 11.50 -6.53 15.21
CA PHE A 213 12.48 -7.61 15.30
C PHE A 213 13.32 -7.79 14.01
N PHE A 214 12.68 -7.78 12.84
CA PHE A 214 13.38 -7.93 11.56
C PHE A 214 14.18 -6.69 11.19
N ARG A 215 13.73 -5.50 11.57
CA ARG A 215 14.49 -4.27 11.32
C ARG A 215 15.80 -4.23 12.11
N GLN A 216 15.78 -4.75 13.34
CA GLN A 216 16.99 -4.88 14.17
C GLN A 216 17.96 -5.91 13.58
N TYR A 217 17.46 -7.05 13.10
CA TYR A 217 18.32 -8.08 12.50
C TYR A 217 18.96 -7.63 11.18
N MET A 218 18.19 -6.96 10.33
CA MET A 218 18.60 -6.57 8.98
C MET A 218 19.46 -5.30 8.94
N ASP A 219 19.62 -4.62 10.08
CA ASP A 219 20.36 -3.35 10.22
C ASP A 219 20.02 -2.34 9.10
N VAL A 220 18.72 -2.08 8.91
CA VAL A 220 18.19 -1.29 7.77
C VAL A 220 18.71 0.15 7.69
N ASN A 221 19.42 0.61 8.71
CA ASN A 221 20.07 1.93 8.75
C ASN A 221 21.46 1.93 8.11
N ARG A 222 21.98 0.76 7.72
CA ARG A 222 23.25 0.61 7.02
C ARG A 222 23.08 0.73 5.51
N PRO A 223 23.69 1.73 4.86
CA PRO A 223 23.56 1.93 3.41
C PRO A 223 24.03 0.74 2.57
N ASP A 224 25.00 -0.04 3.07
CA ASP A 224 25.54 -1.24 2.42
C ASP A 224 24.60 -2.46 2.51
N HIS A 225 23.59 -2.42 3.40
CA HIS A 225 22.65 -3.51 3.64
C HIS A 225 21.28 -3.25 2.99
N ILE A 226 21.08 -2.10 2.34
CA ILE A 226 19.78 -1.71 1.78
C ILE A 226 19.28 -2.69 0.72
N LEU A 227 20.18 -3.30 -0.07
CA LEU A 227 19.80 -4.30 -1.08
C LEU A 227 19.30 -5.59 -0.41
N GLU A 228 19.99 -6.06 0.63
CA GLU A 228 19.57 -7.23 1.39
C GLU A 228 18.22 -7.00 2.08
N ALA A 229 18.07 -5.82 2.72
CA ALA A 229 16.83 -5.36 3.31
C ALA A 229 15.69 -5.27 2.28
N SER A 230 15.93 -4.67 1.12
CA SER A 230 14.87 -4.37 0.14
C SER A 230 14.25 -5.62 -0.47
N HIS A 231 15.03 -6.66 -0.79
CA HIS A 231 14.47 -7.86 -1.44
C HIS A 231 13.79 -8.81 -0.44
N MET A 232 14.16 -8.78 0.84
CA MET A 232 13.56 -9.66 1.85
C MET A 232 12.42 -8.99 2.62
N ALA A 233 12.50 -7.68 2.86
CA ALA A 233 11.60 -7.00 3.78
C ALA A 233 10.12 -7.14 3.40
N HIS A 234 9.79 -6.91 2.14
CA HIS A 234 8.40 -6.95 1.69
C HIS A 234 7.84 -8.38 1.71
N ALA A 235 8.54 -9.33 1.06
CA ALA A 235 8.07 -10.70 0.94
C ALA A 235 7.99 -11.42 2.30
N PHE A 236 9.00 -11.29 3.16
CA PHE A 236 8.97 -11.97 4.46
C PHE A 236 7.91 -11.41 5.40
N ALA A 237 7.66 -10.09 5.39
CA ALA A 237 6.58 -9.50 6.19
C ALA A 237 5.22 -10.11 5.81
N GLN A 238 4.96 -10.25 4.52
CA GLN A 238 3.73 -10.84 3.98
C GLN A 238 3.60 -12.31 4.33
N MET A 239 4.69 -13.07 4.19
CA MET A 239 4.73 -14.47 4.59
C MET A 239 4.35 -14.57 6.06
N LEU A 240 5.04 -13.87 6.96
CA LEU A 240 4.76 -13.89 8.41
C LEU A 240 3.32 -13.51 8.74
N ALA A 241 2.80 -12.46 8.12
CA ALA A 241 1.41 -12.05 8.27
C ALA A 241 0.44 -13.19 7.87
N CYS A 242 0.74 -13.90 6.78
CA CYS A 242 -0.06 -15.04 6.34
C CYS A 242 -0.04 -16.20 7.34
N SER A 243 1.14 -16.63 7.80
CA SER A 243 1.20 -17.68 8.84
C SER A 243 0.50 -17.23 10.12
N ASN A 244 0.67 -15.97 10.52
CA ASN A 244 0.00 -15.43 11.71
C ASN A 244 -1.53 -15.47 11.60
N VAL A 245 -2.10 -15.04 10.48
CA VAL A 245 -3.55 -15.08 10.23
C VAL A 245 -4.08 -16.51 10.24
N ILE A 246 -3.38 -17.44 9.56
CA ILE A 246 -3.79 -18.85 9.47
C ILE A 246 -3.71 -19.53 10.84
N THR A 247 -2.54 -19.52 11.47
CA THR A 247 -2.28 -20.30 12.70
C THR A 247 -3.00 -19.78 13.94
N SER A 248 -3.46 -18.53 13.92
CA SER A 248 -4.18 -17.91 15.04
C SER A 248 -5.69 -18.06 14.99
N GLY A 249 -6.23 -18.78 14.01
CA GLY A 249 -7.65 -19.07 13.95
C GLY A 249 -8.50 -17.97 13.31
N VAL A 250 -7.92 -16.96 12.63
CA VAL A 250 -8.70 -15.83 12.08
C VAL A 250 -9.69 -16.33 11.03
N LEU A 251 -9.23 -17.21 10.13
CA LEU A 251 -10.07 -17.78 9.08
C LEU A 251 -11.10 -18.79 9.62
N GLU A 252 -10.86 -19.37 10.79
CA GLU A 252 -11.79 -20.24 11.51
C GLU A 252 -12.91 -19.43 12.18
N ARG A 253 -12.58 -18.23 12.70
CA ARG A 253 -13.57 -17.30 13.25
C ARG A 253 -14.39 -16.60 12.16
N PHE A 254 -13.78 -16.36 11.00
CA PHE A 254 -14.36 -15.61 9.87
C PHE A 254 -14.22 -16.40 8.55
N SER A 255 -14.93 -17.53 8.47
CA SER A 255 -14.81 -18.54 7.41
C SER A 255 -15.12 -18.10 5.98
N LYS A 256 -15.79 -16.95 5.77
CA LYS A 256 -16.09 -16.40 4.44
C LYS A 256 -15.12 -15.28 4.05
N LEU A 257 -14.25 -14.86 4.96
CA LEU A 257 -13.29 -13.80 4.71
C LEU A 257 -12.30 -14.22 3.60
N ARG A 258 -11.98 -13.28 2.71
CA ARG A 258 -11.00 -13.46 1.64
C ARG A 258 -9.83 -12.53 1.90
N ILE A 259 -8.63 -13.10 2.04
CA ILE A 259 -7.39 -12.34 2.26
C ILE A 259 -6.41 -12.65 1.13
N ALA A 260 -5.81 -11.61 0.56
CA ALA A 260 -4.73 -11.72 -0.41
C ALA A 260 -3.43 -11.14 0.16
N PHE A 261 -2.31 -11.81 -0.06
CA PHE A 261 -0.97 -11.33 0.32
C PHE A 261 -0.22 -10.98 -0.96
N LEU A 262 0.06 -9.68 -1.16
CA LEU A 262 0.56 -9.18 -2.45
C LEU A 262 2.07 -8.99 -2.48
N GLU A 263 2.65 -9.11 -3.68
CA GLU A 263 4.09 -8.95 -3.94
C GLU A 263 5.03 -9.83 -3.07
N ALA A 264 4.55 -10.98 -2.58
CA ALA A 264 5.35 -11.94 -1.80
C ALA A 264 5.84 -13.14 -2.64
N GLY A 265 5.44 -13.21 -3.91
CA GLY A 265 5.49 -14.45 -4.70
C GLY A 265 4.65 -15.57 -4.09
N SER A 266 4.68 -16.75 -4.70
CA SER A 266 3.89 -17.91 -4.27
C SER A 266 4.70 -19.19 -4.05
N GLY A 267 5.99 -19.19 -4.41
CA GLY A 267 6.84 -20.38 -4.32
C GLY A 267 7.04 -20.91 -2.89
N TRP A 268 6.83 -20.06 -1.88
CA TRP A 268 6.92 -20.43 -0.46
C TRP A 268 5.66 -21.13 0.08
N VAL A 269 4.50 -20.93 -0.57
CA VAL A 269 3.20 -21.37 -0.05
C VAL A 269 3.16 -22.90 0.16
N PRO A 270 3.55 -23.75 -0.81
CA PRO A 270 3.51 -25.20 -0.60
C PRO A 270 4.42 -25.66 0.55
N TYR A 271 5.60 -25.03 0.69
CA TYR A 271 6.53 -25.33 1.78
C TYR A 271 5.93 -24.95 3.14
N TRP A 272 5.30 -23.77 3.23
CA TRP A 272 4.69 -23.30 4.48
C TRP A 272 3.48 -24.12 4.89
N MET A 273 2.62 -24.50 3.93
CA MET A 273 1.49 -25.39 4.20
C MET A 273 1.97 -26.70 4.84
N HIS A 274 2.96 -27.36 4.23
CA HIS A 274 3.55 -28.57 4.79
C HIS A 274 4.10 -28.36 6.20
N ARG A 275 4.81 -27.25 6.43
CA ARG A 275 5.38 -26.93 7.75
C ARG A 275 4.31 -26.69 8.80
N MET A 276 3.24 -25.96 8.47
CA MET A 276 2.14 -25.71 9.40
C MET A 276 1.38 -27.01 9.74
N ASP A 277 1.17 -27.89 8.77
CA ASP A 277 0.55 -29.20 8.98
C ASP A 277 1.40 -30.09 9.90
N GLU A 278 2.72 -30.18 9.67
CA GLU A 278 3.64 -30.95 10.54
C GLU A 278 3.57 -30.50 12.01
N TYR A 279 3.50 -29.18 12.26
CA TYR A 279 3.42 -28.66 13.62
C TYR A 279 2.08 -28.97 14.30
N ASN A 280 0.98 -29.03 13.52
CA ASN A 280 -0.33 -29.44 14.04
C ASN A 280 -0.38 -30.93 14.41
N GLU A 281 0.50 -31.78 13.86
CA GLU A 281 0.58 -33.20 14.25
C GLU A 281 1.24 -33.42 15.62
N VAL A 282 2.00 -32.43 16.11
CA VAL A 282 2.81 -32.53 17.35
C VAL A 282 2.35 -31.58 18.48
N ALA A 283 1.35 -30.74 18.25
CA ALA A 283 0.76 -29.80 19.21
C ALA A 283 -0.48 -30.39 19.88
#